data_AF-A0A0N4YGT6-F1
#
_entry.id   AF-A0A0N4YGT6-F1
#
_cell.length_a   1.000
_cell.length_b   1.000
_cell.length_c   1.000
_cell.angle_alpha   90.00
_cell.angle_beta   90.00
_cell.angle_gamma   90.00
#
_symmetry.space_group_name_H-M   'P 1'
#
loop_
_entity.id
_entity.type
_entity.pdbx_description
1 polymer ?
#
loop_
_entity_poly.entity_id
_entity_poly.type
_entity_poly.pdbx_seq_one_letter_code
_entity_poly.pdbx_strand_id
1 'polypeptide(L)'
;MFCLSAADSFSRLLYTFPNLDIIVEVKARLGVCYQNLSEYAKALKFYNQALSDSTETPFLSKTHIRFNMALSNENAGDLTKAEEEYKDILAEVLLGALITDLMYVFRIPAEDNPR
;
A
#
# COMPACT_ATOMS: atom_id res chain seq x y z
N MET A 1 1.64 14.19 -17.83
CA MET A 1 1.57 13.42 -19.10
C MET A 1 1.96 11.96 -18.91
N PHE A 2 3.09 11.63 -18.24
CA PHE A 2 3.51 10.24 -18.02
C PHE A 2 2.52 9.37 -17.21
N CYS A 3 1.94 9.89 -16.12
CA CYS A 3 1.00 9.11 -15.29
C CYS A 3 -0.33 8.78 -16.00
N LEU A 4 -0.76 9.59 -16.97
CA LEU A 4 -2.01 9.35 -17.71
C LEU A 4 -1.86 8.14 -18.63
N SER A 5 -0.79 8.12 -19.44
CA SER A 5 -0.49 7.00 -20.34
C SER A 5 -0.19 5.70 -19.57
N ALA A 6 0.46 5.81 -18.41
CA ALA A 6 0.68 4.67 -17.52
C ALA A 6 -0.65 4.13 -16.97
N ALA A 7 -1.53 5.01 -16.47
CA ALA A 7 -2.84 4.62 -15.94
C ALA A 7 -3.71 3.93 -17.00
N ASP A 8 -3.71 4.42 -18.24
CA ASP A 8 -4.45 3.81 -19.34
C ASP A 8 -3.92 2.39 -19.64
N SER A 9 -2.60 2.23 -19.68
CA SER A 9 -1.94 0.95 -19.95
C SER A 9 -2.24 -0.08 -18.87
N PHE A 10 -2.13 0.31 -17.59
CA PHE A 10 -2.45 -0.55 -16.46
C PHE A 10 -3.94 -0.88 -16.37
N SER A 11 -4.82 0.08 -16.66
CA SER A 11 -6.27 -0.16 -16.69
C SER A 11 -6.65 -1.18 -17.76
N ARG A 12 -6.02 -1.09 -18.94
CA ARG A 12 -6.21 -2.06 -20.02
C ARG A 12 -5.71 -3.45 -19.64
N LEU A 13 -4.56 -3.54 -18.96
CA LEU A 13 -4.02 -4.82 -18.48
C LEU A 13 -4.98 -5.45 -17.47
N LEU A 14 -5.46 -4.69 -16.48
CA LEU A 14 -6.42 -5.16 -15.48
C LEU A 14 -7.73 -5.65 -16.11
N TYR A 15 -8.21 -4.98 -17.15
CA TYR A 15 -9.41 -5.38 -17.88
C TYR A 15 -9.20 -6.65 -18.72
N THR A 16 -8.05 -6.78 -19.38
CA THR A 16 -7.78 -7.88 -20.32
C THR A 16 -7.35 -9.15 -19.60
N PHE A 17 -6.61 -9.02 -18.50
CA PHE A 17 -6.00 -10.14 -17.77
C PHE A 17 -6.19 -9.98 -16.24
N PRO A 18 -7.42 -10.10 -15.71
CA PRO A 18 -7.73 -9.77 -14.32
C PRO A 18 -7.13 -10.72 -13.28
N ASN A 19 -6.60 -11.87 -13.71
CA ASN A 19 -6.11 -12.95 -12.83
C ASN A 19 -4.60 -13.20 -12.95
N LEU A 20 -3.82 -12.23 -13.44
CA LEU A 20 -2.36 -12.36 -13.41
C LEU A 20 -1.83 -12.21 -11.98
N ASP A 21 -0.72 -12.89 -11.67
CA ASP A 21 -0.06 -12.80 -10.37
C ASP A 21 0.37 -11.36 -10.02
N ILE A 22 0.60 -10.52 -11.04
CA ILE A 22 1.00 -9.12 -10.90
C ILE A 22 -0.17 -8.16 -10.64
N ILE A 23 -1.42 -8.63 -10.53
CA ILE A 23 -2.59 -7.75 -10.48
C ILE A 23 -2.62 -6.85 -9.25
N VAL A 24 -2.11 -7.34 -8.12
CA VAL A 24 -1.95 -6.52 -6.91
C VAL A 24 -0.98 -5.36 -7.15
N GLU A 25 0.15 -5.64 -7.81
CA GLU A 25 1.12 -4.61 -8.19
C GLU A 25 0.50 -3.60 -9.18
N VAL A 26 -0.25 -4.09 -10.17
CA VAL A 26 -0.94 -3.23 -11.15
C VAL A 26 -1.92 -2.28 -10.48
N LYS A 27 -2.71 -2.78 -9.51
CA LYS A 27 -3.62 -1.96 -8.70
C LYS A 27 -2.86 -0.91 -7.89
N ALA A 28 -1.77 -1.31 -7.22
CA ALA A 28 -0.94 -0.37 -6.46
C ALA A 28 -0.33 0.73 -7.35
N ARG A 29 0.15 0.37 -8.55
CA ARG A 29 0.66 1.32 -9.55
C ARG A 29 -0.43 2.27 -10.06
N LEU A 30 -1.65 1.79 -10.28
CA LEU A 30 -2.81 2.63 -10.61
C LEU A 30 -3.10 3.63 -9.48
N GLY A 31 -3.05 3.19 -8.23
CA GLY A 31 -3.16 4.07 -7.06
C GLY A 31 -2.17 5.23 -7.12
N VAL A 32 -0.89 4.93 -7.33
CA VAL A 32 0.18 5.94 -7.46
C VAL A 32 -0.06 6.88 -8.64
N CYS A 33 -0.47 6.34 -9.79
CA CYS A 33 -0.75 7.16 -10.97
C CYS A 33 -1.89 8.16 -10.71
N TYR A 34 -3.00 7.71 -10.13
CA TYR A 34 -4.13 8.60 -9.83
C TYR A 34 -3.80 9.61 -8.73
N GLN A 35 -3.01 9.22 -7.73
CA GLN A 35 -2.53 10.17 -6.72
C GLN A 35 -1.68 11.29 -7.35
N ASN A 36 -0.78 10.95 -8.26
CA ASN A 36 0.04 11.93 -9.00
C ASN A 36 -0.77 12.80 -9.98
N LEU A 37 -1.98 12.37 -10.33
CA LEU A 37 -2.94 13.13 -11.12
C LEU A 37 -3.91 13.96 -10.25
N SER A 38 -3.70 13.99 -8.92
CA SER A 38 -4.61 14.60 -7.94
C SER A 38 -6.02 14.02 -7.94
N GLU A 39 -6.18 12.82 -8.47
CA GLU A 39 -7.44 12.06 -8.53
C GLU A 39 -7.55 11.16 -7.30
N TYR A 40 -7.55 11.77 -6.12
CA TYR A 40 -7.37 11.07 -4.83
C TYR A 40 -8.43 10.00 -4.56
N ALA A 41 -9.69 10.23 -4.94
CA ALA A 41 -10.75 9.23 -4.78
C ALA A 41 -10.47 7.96 -5.61
N LYS A 42 -9.94 8.09 -6.82
CA LYS A 42 -9.53 6.95 -7.66
C LYS A 42 -8.29 6.27 -7.08
N ALA A 43 -7.32 7.05 -6.60
CA ALA A 43 -6.13 6.52 -5.96
C ALA A 43 -6.49 5.61 -4.78
N LEU A 44 -7.31 6.11 -3.85
CA LEU A 44 -7.80 5.37 -2.69
C LEU A 44 -8.56 4.10 -3.08
N LYS A 45 -9.38 4.15 -4.14
CA LYS A 45 -10.07 2.96 -4.64
C LYS A 45 -9.10 1.86 -5.05
N PHE A 46 -8.07 2.20 -5.81
CA PHE A 46 -7.10 1.19 -6.29
C PHE A 46 -6.16 0.71 -5.17
N TYR A 47 -5.77 1.58 -4.25
CA TYR A 47 -5.02 1.16 -3.05
C TYR A 47 -5.80 0.19 -2.19
N ASN A 48 -7.10 0.44 -1.94
CA ASN A 48 -7.96 -0.49 -1.22
C ASN A 48 -8.06 -1.86 -1.91
N GLN A 49 -8.18 -1.87 -3.25
CA GLN A 49 -8.21 -3.11 -4.02
C GLN A 49 -6.88 -3.89 -3.98
N ALA A 50 -5.75 -3.19 -3.80
CA ALA A 50 -4.46 -3.83 -3.60
C ALA A 50 -4.33 -4.39 -2.18
N LEU A 51 -4.77 -3.66 -1.15
CA LEU A 51 -4.76 -4.11 0.25
C LEU A 51 -5.72 -5.26 0.55
N SER A 52 -6.83 -5.38 -0.20
CA SER A 52 -7.78 -6.49 -0.04
C SER A 52 -7.20 -7.85 -0.45
N ASP A 53 -6.07 -7.85 -1.16
CA ASP A 53 -5.37 -9.05 -1.58
C ASP A 53 -4.28 -9.40 -0.55
N SER A 54 -4.13 -10.69 -0.25
CA SER A 54 -3.11 -11.15 0.69
C SER A 54 -1.71 -11.14 0.08
N THR A 55 -1.61 -11.15 -1.25
CA THR A 55 -0.35 -11.27 -1.99
C THR A 55 0.53 -10.05 -1.75
N GLU A 56 1.73 -10.27 -1.23
CA GLU A 56 2.75 -9.22 -1.11
C GLU A 56 3.33 -8.88 -2.48
N THR A 57 3.65 -7.61 -2.67
CA THR A 57 4.27 -7.15 -3.92
C THR A 57 5.67 -6.61 -3.65
N PRO A 58 6.64 -6.84 -4.56
CA PRO A 58 7.95 -6.22 -4.43
C PRO A 58 7.93 -4.71 -4.72
N PHE A 59 6.84 -4.20 -5.32
CA PHE A 59 6.70 -2.80 -5.67
C PHE A 59 6.39 -1.91 -4.46
N LEU A 60 5.34 -2.25 -3.70
CA LEU A 60 4.96 -1.56 -2.47
C LEU A 60 4.51 -2.58 -1.43
N SER A 61 5.05 -2.47 -0.22
CA SER A 61 4.53 -3.18 0.95
C SER A 61 3.16 -2.63 1.35
N LYS A 62 2.37 -3.42 2.10
CA LYS A 62 1.08 -2.96 2.65
C LYS A 62 1.20 -1.65 3.44
N THR A 63 2.25 -1.49 4.24
CA THR A 63 2.55 -0.26 4.99
C THR A 63 2.77 0.93 4.05
N HIS A 64 3.52 0.77 2.95
CA HIS A 64 3.71 1.85 1.97
C HIS A 64 2.41 2.20 1.24
N ILE A 65 1.55 1.21 0.95
CA ILE A 65 0.23 1.47 0.36
C ILE A 65 -0.63 2.29 1.32
N ARG A 66 -0.68 1.92 2.61
CA ARG A 66 -1.40 2.70 3.64
C ARG A 66 -0.86 4.12 3.78
N PHE A 67 0.46 4.29 3.77
CA PHE A 67 1.08 5.61 3.80
C PHE A 67 0.64 6.48 2.61
N ASN A 68 0.63 5.92 1.40
CA ASN A 68 0.16 6.64 0.21
C ASN A 68 -1.34 6.97 0.26
N MET A 69 -2.16 6.13 0.91
CA MET A 69 -3.56 6.44 1.17
C MET A 69 -3.71 7.63 2.14
N ALA A 70 -2.95 7.64 3.24
CA ALA A 70 -2.93 8.74 4.19
C ALA A 70 -2.50 10.05 3.49
N LEU A 71 -1.45 10.00 2.68
CA LEU A 71 -1.00 11.13 1.86
C LEU A 71 -2.05 11.58 0.84
N SER A 72 -2.83 10.64 0.27
CA SER A 72 -3.94 10.99 -0.63
C SER A 72 -5.07 11.69 0.11
N ASN A 73 -5.41 11.26 1.33
CA ASN A 73 -6.40 11.93 2.18
C ASN A 73 -5.93 13.33 2.59
N GLU A 74 -4.66 13.47 2.96
CA GLU A 74 -4.07 14.76 3.32
C GLU A 74 -4.16 15.76 2.16
N ASN A 75 -3.76 15.34 0.96
CA ASN A 75 -3.84 16.18 -0.24
C ASN A 75 -5.29 16.47 -0.68
N ALA A 76 -6.24 15.59 -0.33
CA ALA A 76 -7.67 15.83 -0.53
C ALA A 76 -8.30 16.76 0.54
N GLY A 77 -7.54 17.14 1.57
CA GLY A 77 -7.99 17.97 2.69
C GLY A 77 -8.65 17.20 3.84
N ASP A 78 -8.71 15.87 3.79
CA ASP A 78 -9.22 15.02 4.87
C ASP A 78 -8.09 14.72 5.87
N LEU A 79 -7.68 15.76 6.59
CA LEU A 79 -6.56 15.72 7.53
C LEU A 79 -6.82 14.77 8.70
N THR A 80 -8.07 14.61 9.12
CA THR A 80 -8.44 13.72 10.23
C THR A 80 -8.13 12.26 9.88
N LYS A 81 -8.60 11.78 8.71
CA LYS A 81 -8.28 10.41 8.28
C LYS A 81 -6.81 10.20 8.01
N ALA A 82 -6.12 11.20 7.47
CA ALA A 82 -4.68 11.12 7.25
C ALA A 82 -3.93 10.97 8.58
N GLU A 83 -4.26 11.78 9.59
CA GLU A 83 -3.64 11.74 10.90
C GLU A 83 -3.87 10.40 11.62
N GLU A 84 -5.10 9.88 11.58
CA GLU A 84 -5.44 8.56 12.13
C GLU A 84 -4.58 7.46 11.49
N GLU A 85 -4.52 7.39 10.16
CA GLU A 85 -3.72 6.39 9.45
C GLU A 85 -2.22 6.53 9.74
N TYR A 86 -1.68 7.75 9.79
CA TYR A 86 -0.27 7.96 10.12
C TYR A 86 0.07 7.48 11.54
N LYS A 87 -0.80 7.73 12.51
CA LYS A 87 -0.62 7.25 13.90
C LYS A 87 -0.62 5.74 13.96
N ASP A 88 -1.54 5.10 13.24
CA ASP A 88 -1.63 3.64 13.19
C ASP A 88 -0.40 3.01 12.53
N ILE A 89 0.07 3.57 11.42
CA ILE A 89 1.32 3.14 10.77
C ILE A 89 2.51 3.28 11.72
N LEU A 90 2.62 4.42 12.41
CA LEU A 90 3.71 4.67 13.35
C LEU A 90 3.69 3.68 14.51
N ALA A 91 2.51 3.41 15.07
CA ALA A 91 2.34 2.45 16.16
C ALA A 91 2.75 1.02 15.72
N GLU A 92 2.34 0.59 14.53
CA GLU A 92 2.68 -0.73 13.97
C GLU A 92 4.19 -0.88 13.78
N VAL A 93 4.85 0.13 13.20
CA VAL A 93 6.30 0.13 12.97
C VAL A 93 7.08 0.13 14.28
N LEU A 94 6.69 0.95 15.26
CA LEU A 94 7.34 1.01 16.57
C LEU A 94 7.17 -0.31 17.34
N LEU A 95 5.98 -0.92 17.28
CA LEU A 95 5.74 -2.22 17.91
C LEU A 95 6.63 -3.30 17.28
N GLY A 96 6.76 -3.33 15.96
CA GLY A 96 7.64 -4.28 15.26
C GLY A 96 9.11 -4.10 15.63
N ALA A 97 9.58 -2.86 15.72
CA ALA A 97 10.95 -2.57 16.18
C ALA A 97 11.19 -3.07 17.61
N LEU A 98 10.26 -2.79 18.53
CA LEU A 98 10.36 -3.24 19.92
C LEU A 98 10.35 -4.77 20.04
N ILE A 99 9.51 -5.47 19.27
CA ILE A 99 9.48 -6.93 19.25
C ILE A 99 10.82 -7.47 18.75
N THR A 100 11.38 -6.88 17.70
CA THR A 100 12.69 -7.28 17.15
C THR A 100 13.80 -7.11 18.18
N ASP A 101 13.81 -5.97 18.88
CA ASP A 101 14.77 -5.70 19.97
C ASP A 101 14.62 -6.72 21.12
N LEU A 102 13.39 -7.03 21.54
CA LEU A 102 13.12 -8.02 22.58
C LEU A 102 13.57 -9.42 22.14
N MET A 103 13.30 -9.84 20.90
CA MET A 103 13.76 -11.12 20.37
C MET A 103 15.29 -11.22 20.40
N TYR A 104 16.00 -10.14 20.07
CA TYR A 104 17.46 -10.10 20.11
C TYR A 104 18.00 -10.17 21.54
N VAL A 105 17.43 -9.39 22.47
CA VAL A 105 17.83 -9.36 23.89
C VAL A 105 17.59 -10.71 24.58
N PHE A 106 16.45 -11.34 24.33
CA PHE A 106 16.07 -12.61 24.95
C PHE A 106 16.53 -13.84 24.16
N ARG A 107 17.18 -13.64 23.00
CA ARG A 107 17.62 -14.71 22.10
C ARG A 107 16.49 -15.68 21.75
N ILE A 108 15.28 -15.14 21.58
CA ILE A 108 14.09 -15.90 21.20
C ILE A 108 14.24 -16.25 19.73
N PRO A 109 14.29 -17.54 19.35
CA PRO A 109 14.34 -17.92 17.95
C PRO A 109 13.07 -17.43 17.25
N ALA A 110 13.21 -16.83 16.06
CA ALA A 110 12.06 -16.57 15.22
C ALA A 110 11.38 -17.92 14.96
N GLU A 111 10.09 -18.04 15.28
CA GLU A 111 9.32 -19.19 14.81
C GLU A 111 9.38 -19.15 13.28
N ASP A 112 10.10 -20.10 12.68
CA ASP A 112 9.98 -20.43 11.26
C ASP A 112 8.49 -20.74 11.04
N ASN A 113 7.72 -19.75 10.57
CA ASN A 113 6.32 -19.95 10.23
C ASN A 113 6.28 -20.87 9.00
N PRO A 114 5.82 -22.13 9.14
CA PRO A 114 5.74 -23.02 8.00
C PRO A 114 4.37 -22.81 7.36
N ARG A 115 4.32 -22.02 6.29
CA ARG A 115 3.24 -22.10 5.29
C ARG A 115 3.78 -21.84 3.89
#